data_AF-A0A965PCH1-F1
#
_entry.id   AF-A0A965PCH1-F1
#
_cell.length_a   1.000
_cell.length_b   1.000
_cell.length_c   1.000
_cell.angle_alpha   90.00
_cell.angle_beta   90.00
_cell.angle_gamma   90.00
#
_symmetry.space_group_name_H-M   'P 1'
#
loop_
_entity.id
_entity.type
_entity.pdbx_description
1 polymer ?
#
loop_
_entity_poly.entity_id
_entity_poly.type
_entity_poly.pdbx_seq_one_letter_code
_entity_poly.pdbx_strand_id
1 'polypeptide(L)'
;MNKCAHTTLNYQAVVSGNDYWQCVECGQRFIPDNRDFIDACSKQQSAIQTQVDEYKQGRAPAYPAYYHDYQPGTGEQVVRAMDNGITIRDYFAAAALTGYCANPSTCHKGFGHEEADYCYKIADQMIHERNDDLPL
;
A
#
# COMPACT_ATOMS: atom_id res chain seq x y z
N MET A 1 26.85 22.20 8.35
CA MET A 1 25.87 21.33 7.66
C MET A 1 24.56 21.42 8.42
N ASN A 2 23.56 22.10 7.87
CA ASN A 2 22.25 22.23 8.51
C ASN A 2 21.51 20.90 8.37
N LYS A 3 21.46 20.12 9.44
CA LYS A 3 20.60 18.93 9.50
C LYS A 3 19.18 19.41 9.73
N CYS A 4 18.28 19.14 8.80
CA CYS A 4 16.86 19.28 9.04
C CYS A 4 16.46 18.26 10.12
N ALA A 5 15.98 18.71 11.28
CA ALA A 5 15.61 17.82 12.39
C ALA A 5 14.38 16.92 12.10
N HIS A 6 13.71 17.13 10.96
CA HIS A 6 12.57 16.34 10.48
C HIS A 6 13.00 15.21 9.51
N THR A 7 14.30 14.88 9.46
CA THR A 7 14.85 13.86 8.54
C THR A 7 14.38 12.46 8.92
N THR A 8 13.17 12.12 8.51
CA THR A 8 12.86 10.71 8.28
C THR A 8 12.03 10.42 7.04
N LEU A 9 11.07 11.24 6.55
CA LEU A 9 10.06 10.60 5.67
C LEU A 9 9.52 11.28 4.39
N ASN A 10 9.68 12.57 4.07
CA ASN A 10 9.03 13.11 2.85
C ASN A 10 9.87 14.13 2.05
N TYR A 11 10.61 13.66 1.04
CA TYR A 11 11.29 14.52 0.06
C TYR A 11 10.68 14.31 -1.32
N GLN A 12 10.55 15.39 -2.10
CA GLN A 12 10.18 15.33 -3.52
C GLN A 12 11.27 15.95 -4.37
N ALA A 13 11.60 15.30 -5.49
CA ALA A 13 12.41 15.90 -6.54
C ALA A 13 11.57 16.98 -7.22
N VAL A 14 12.03 18.24 -7.17
CA VAL A 14 11.35 19.32 -7.90
C VAL A 14 11.93 19.35 -9.31
N VAL A 15 11.10 18.99 -10.29
CA VAL A 15 11.49 18.92 -11.71
C VAL A 15 11.50 20.33 -12.29
N SER A 16 12.56 21.09 -12.00
CA SER A 16 12.99 22.19 -12.86
C SER A 16 14.52 22.29 -12.82
N GLY A 17 15.19 21.47 -13.64
CA GLY A 17 16.65 21.55 -13.82
C GLY A 17 17.46 21.08 -12.62
N ASN A 18 17.57 19.77 -12.45
CA ASN A 18 18.65 18.96 -11.85
C ASN A 18 19.40 19.34 -10.55
N ASP A 19 19.24 20.50 -9.90
CA ASP A 19 20.30 20.96 -8.99
C ASP A 19 19.97 20.92 -7.49
N TYR A 20 18.73 20.61 -7.08
CA TYR A 20 18.40 20.47 -5.66
C TYR A 20 17.14 19.63 -5.37
N TRP A 21 17.15 18.98 -4.20
CA TRP A 21 15.98 18.34 -3.58
C TRP A 21 15.31 19.30 -2.62
N GLN A 22 13.99 19.25 -2.48
CA GLN A 22 13.26 20.05 -1.49
C GLN A 22 12.51 19.14 -0.52
N CYS A 23 12.64 19.40 0.79
CA CYS A 23 11.79 18.77 1.79
C CYS A 23 10.37 19.31 1.65
N VAL A 24 9.38 18.41 1.56
CA VAL A 24 7.97 18.79 1.38
C VAL A 24 7.41 19.46 2.64
N GLU A 25 7.90 19.06 3.81
CA GLU A 25 7.40 19.55 5.10
C GLU A 25 7.98 20.91 5.50
N CYS A 26 9.27 21.15 5.25
CA CYS A 26 9.93 22.39 5.68
C CYS A 26 10.41 23.29 4.54
N GLY A 27 10.28 22.87 3.28
CA GLY A 27 10.70 23.64 2.12
C GLY A 27 12.22 23.84 1.97
N GLN A 28 13.05 23.25 2.83
CA GLN A 28 14.50 23.37 2.73
C GLN A 28 15.03 22.68 1.47
N ARG A 29 16.00 23.32 0.81
CA ARG A 29 16.67 22.82 -0.39
C ARG A 29 17.97 22.12 -0.02
N PHE A 30 18.27 21.02 -0.71
CA PHE A 30 19.46 20.19 -0.50
C PHE A 30 20.14 19.93 -1.84
N ILE A 31 21.44 20.22 -1.91
CA ILE A 31 22.26 19.94 -3.09
C ILE A 31 22.75 18.48 -2.97
N PRO A 32 22.55 17.62 -3.97
CA PRO A 32 22.84 16.19 -3.88
C PRO A 32 24.34 15.90 -4.08
N ASP A 33 25.20 16.39 -3.19
CA ASP A 33 26.63 16.02 -3.19
C ASP A 33 26.91 14.72 -2.42
N ASN A 34 25.89 14.11 -1.82
CA ASN A 34 26.04 12.93 -0.98
C ASN A 34 25.45 11.68 -1.65
N ARG A 35 26.31 10.85 -2.27
CA ARG A 35 25.91 9.58 -2.92
C ARG A 35 25.10 8.68 -2.00
N ASP A 36 25.43 8.64 -0.72
CA ASP A 36 24.71 7.85 0.29
C ASP A 36 23.22 8.25 0.40
N PHE A 37 22.92 9.54 0.16
CA PHE A 37 21.56 10.06 0.19
C PHE A 37 20.77 9.69 -1.08
N ILE A 38 21.43 9.72 -2.25
CA ILE A 38 20.84 9.28 -3.52
C ILE A 38 20.49 7.79 -3.45
N ASP A 39 21.39 6.97 -2.94
CA ASP A 39 21.19 5.53 -2.78
C ASP A 39 20.07 5.20 -1.79
N ALA A 40 19.98 5.92 -0.67
CA ALA A 40 18.90 5.76 0.30
C ALA A 40 17.54 6.14 -0.28
N CYS A 41 17.45 7.25 -1.03
CA CYS A 41 16.22 7.70 -1.65
C CYS A 41 15.76 6.75 -2.77
N SER A 42 16.68 6.25 -3.59
CA SER A 42 16.38 5.25 -4.63
C SER A 42 15.82 3.95 -4.02
N LYS A 43 16.41 3.47 -2.91
CA LYS A 43 15.89 2.31 -2.17
C LYS A 43 14.48 2.57 -1.66
N GLN A 44 14.22 3.75 -1.08
CA GLN A 44 12.89 4.10 -0.58
C GLN A 44 11.85 4.18 -1.71
N GLN A 45 12.19 4.77 -2.86
CA GLN A 45 11.32 4.80 -4.03
C GLN A 45 11.00 3.39 -4.55
N SER A 46 11.99 2.50 -4.60
CA SER A 46 11.76 1.11 -5.02
C SER A 46 10.86 0.32 -4.06
N ALA A 47 10.94 0.60 -2.75
CA ALA A 47 10.08 -0.02 -1.75
C ALA A 47 8.63 0.49 -1.87
N ILE A 48 8.45 1.80 -2.07
CA ILE A 48 7.13 2.39 -2.32
C ILE A 48 6.52 1.82 -3.60
N GLN A 49 7.30 1.72 -4.68
CA GLN A 49 6.81 1.17 -5.94
C GLN A 49 6.35 -0.28 -5.79
N THR A 50 7.14 -1.10 -5.07
CA THR A 50 6.75 -2.49 -4.77
C THR A 50 5.41 -2.55 -4.03
N GLN A 51 5.21 -1.70 -3.02
CA GLN A 51 3.92 -1.64 -2.32
C GLN A 51 2.78 -1.23 -3.24
N VAL A 52 2.97 -0.20 -4.08
CA VAL A 52 1.97 0.24 -5.06
C VAL A 52 1.60 -0.91 -6.00
N ASP A 53 2.59 -1.67 -6.46
CA ASP A 53 2.37 -2.81 -7.35
C ASP A 53 1.60 -3.95 -6.65
N GLU A 54 1.88 -4.22 -5.38
CA GLU A 54 1.11 -5.18 -4.56
C GLU A 54 -0.35 -4.75 -4.38
N TYR A 55 -0.60 -3.44 -4.16
CA TYR A 55 -1.95 -2.88 -4.08
C TYR A 55 -2.70 -3.04 -5.40
N LYS A 56 -2.04 -2.74 -6.52
CA LYS A 56 -2.62 -2.88 -7.87
C LYS A 56 -2.93 -4.33 -8.20
N GLN A 57 -2.13 -5.27 -7.72
CA GLN A 57 -2.38 -6.71 -7.90
C GLN A 57 -3.38 -7.28 -6.89
N GLY A 58 -3.93 -6.47 -5.99
CA GLY A 58 -4.86 -6.91 -4.95
C GLY A 58 -4.24 -7.80 -3.88
N ARG A 59 -2.90 -7.89 -3.84
CA ARG A 59 -2.14 -8.68 -2.87
C ARG A 59 -1.92 -7.94 -1.55
N ALA A 60 -2.10 -6.62 -1.57
CA ALA A 60 -2.08 -5.82 -0.35
C ALA A 60 -3.21 -6.24 0.60
N PRO A 61 -3.01 -6.09 1.92
CA PRO A 61 -4.03 -6.38 2.92
C PRO A 61 -5.24 -5.45 2.74
N ALA A 62 -6.45 -6.02 2.77
CA ALA A 62 -7.69 -5.25 2.74
C ALA A 62 -7.88 -4.44 4.03
N TYR A 63 -7.47 -5.03 5.16
CA TYR A 63 -7.54 -4.44 6.49
C TYR A 63 -6.18 -4.61 7.17
N PRO A 64 -5.21 -3.71 6.94
CA PRO A 64 -3.92 -3.79 7.61
C PRO A 64 -4.12 -3.63 9.12
N ALA A 65 -3.72 -4.66 9.88
CA ALA A 65 -3.78 -4.62 11.34
C ALA A 65 -2.39 -4.31 11.88
N TYR A 66 -2.27 -3.18 12.58
CA TYR A 66 -1.03 -2.75 13.21
C TYR A 66 -1.08 -3.05 14.71
N TYR A 67 -0.06 -3.76 15.19
CA TYR A 67 0.18 -3.91 16.62
C TYR A 67 1.09 -2.78 17.09
N HIS A 68 0.52 -1.87 17.89
CA HIS A 68 1.26 -0.81 18.54
C HIS A 68 1.71 -1.28 19.92
N ASP A 69 3.00 -1.17 20.21
CA ASP A 69 3.53 -1.29 21.56
C ASP A 69 3.80 0.09 22.13
N TYR A 70 3.39 0.30 23.39
CA TYR A 70 3.64 1.54 24.09
C TYR A 70 5.00 1.46 24.78
N GLN A 71 5.90 2.39 24.47
CA GLN A 71 7.19 2.46 25.14
C GLN A 71 7.10 3.39 26.36
N PRO A 72 7.11 2.86 27.60
CA PRO A 72 6.89 3.67 28.80
C PRO A 72 8.02 4.68 29.08
N GLY A 73 9.22 4.48 28.51
CA GLY A 73 10.35 5.39 28.70
C GLY A 73 10.27 6.66 27.85
N THR A 74 9.71 6.59 26.64
CA THR A 74 9.62 7.72 25.71
C THR A 74 8.20 8.26 25.57
N GLY A 75 7.19 7.46 25.94
CA GLY A 75 5.78 7.75 25.69
C GLY A 75 5.35 7.54 24.24
N GLU A 76 6.23 7.05 23.38
CA GLU A 76 5.95 6.83 21.96
C GLU A 76 5.20 5.51 21.74
N GLN A 77 4.32 5.50 20.75
CA GLN A 77 3.75 4.27 20.20
C GLN A 77 4.59 3.82 19.00
N VAL A 78 5.10 2.60 19.07
CA VAL A 78 5.91 2.01 17.99
C VAL A 78 5.16 0.82 17.40
N VAL A 79 4.97 0.83 16.09
CA VAL A 79 4.42 -0.33 15.36
C VAL A 79 5.45 -1.46 15.44
N ARG A 80 5.09 -2.58 16.06
CA ARG A 80 5.99 -3.75 16.18
C ARG A 80 5.73 -4.84 15.16
N ALA A 81 4.47 -5.03 14.82
CA ALA A 81 4.08 -6.07 13.89
C ALA A 81 2.91 -5.56 13.04
N MET A 82 2.92 -5.99 11.79
CA MET A 82 1.83 -5.84 10.86
C MET A 82 1.31 -7.26 10.60
N ASP A 83 0.03 -7.50 10.90
CA ASP A 83 -0.62 -8.74 10.50
C ASP A 83 -1.22 -8.53 9.12
N ASN A 84 -0.91 -9.45 8.21
CA ASN A 84 -1.24 -9.33 6.79
C ASN A 84 -2.70 -9.69 6.49
N GLY A 85 -3.49 -10.14 7.47
CA GLY A 85 -4.94 -10.28 7.37
C GLY A 85 -5.41 -11.01 6.10
N ILE A 86 -6.54 -10.58 5.54
CA ILE A 86 -7.01 -11.00 4.22
C ILE A 86 -6.54 -10.01 3.15
N THR A 87 -6.24 -10.51 1.94
CA THR A 87 -5.89 -9.61 0.83
C THR A 87 -7.13 -8.88 0.29
N ILE A 88 -6.92 -7.78 -0.43
CA ILE A 88 -7.99 -7.06 -1.15
C ILE A 88 -8.73 -8.00 -2.11
N ARG A 89 -7.99 -8.89 -2.77
CA ARG A 89 -8.58 -9.89 -3.68
C ARG A 89 -9.50 -10.85 -2.94
N ASP A 90 -9.06 -11.36 -1.80
CA ASP A 90 -9.86 -12.27 -0.98
C ASP A 90 -11.12 -11.59 -0.44
N TYR A 91 -11.01 -10.31 -0.07
CA TYR A 91 -12.14 -9.51 0.37
C TYR A 91 -13.20 -9.37 -0.73
N PHE A 92 -12.81 -9.01 -1.96
CA PHE A 92 -13.76 -8.93 -3.07
C PHE A 92 -14.33 -10.29 -3.45
N ALA A 93 -13.53 -11.35 -3.41
CA ALA A 93 -14.01 -12.71 -3.65
C ALA A 93 -15.06 -13.12 -2.60
N ALA A 94 -14.84 -12.81 -1.32
CA ALA A 94 -15.80 -13.06 -0.25
C ALA A 94 -17.09 -12.24 -0.40
N ALA A 95 -16.99 -10.98 -0.85
CA ALA A 95 -18.14 -10.15 -1.15
C ALA A 95 -18.97 -10.72 -2.32
N ALA A 96 -18.30 -11.13 -3.41
CA ALA A 96 -18.93 -11.78 -4.55
C ALA A 96 -19.62 -13.10 -4.14
N LEU A 97 -18.93 -13.91 -3.33
CA LEU A 97 -19.46 -15.14 -2.75
C LEU A 97 -20.73 -14.88 -1.92
N THR A 98 -20.74 -13.82 -1.12
CA THR A 98 -21.92 -13.45 -0.33
C THR A 98 -23.12 -13.14 -1.22
N GLY A 99 -22.91 -12.40 -2.32
CA GLY A 99 -23.94 -12.16 -3.33
C GLY A 99 -24.41 -13.45 -4.01
N TYR A 100 -23.48 -14.36 -4.33
CA TYR A 100 -23.81 -15.66 -4.90
C TYR A 100 -24.66 -16.52 -3.96
N CYS A 101 -24.32 -16.56 -2.66
CA CYS A 101 -25.08 -17.25 -1.62
C CYS A 101 -26.49 -16.65 -1.43
N ALA A 102 -26.63 -15.34 -1.58
CA ALA A 102 -27.90 -14.64 -1.40
C ALA A 102 -28.88 -14.89 -2.55
N ASN A 103 -28.43 -15.38 -3.71
CA ASN A 103 -29.30 -15.67 -4.84
C ASN A 103 -30.01 -17.04 -4.66
N PRO A 104 -31.36 -17.07 -4.59
CA PRO A 104 -32.12 -18.31 -4.41
C PRO A 104 -31.90 -19.36 -5.50
N SER A 105 -31.52 -18.91 -6.70
CA SER A 105 -31.29 -19.77 -7.87
C SER A 105 -29.98 -20.55 -7.79
N THR A 106 -29.07 -20.13 -6.91
CA THR A 106 -27.72 -20.68 -6.76
C THR A 106 -27.48 -21.23 -5.36
N CYS A 107 -28.19 -20.77 -4.34
CA CYS A 107 -27.98 -21.15 -2.94
C CYS A 107 -28.17 -22.65 -2.63
N HIS A 108 -28.87 -23.39 -3.48
CA HIS A 108 -29.13 -24.83 -3.34
C HIS A 108 -28.14 -25.70 -4.12
N LYS A 109 -27.30 -25.09 -4.97
CA LYS A 109 -26.21 -25.78 -5.66
C LYS A 109 -25.05 -25.84 -4.67
N GLY A 110 -24.58 -27.06 -4.37
CA GLY A 110 -23.48 -27.24 -3.43
C GLY A 110 -22.26 -26.40 -3.83
N PHE A 111 -21.53 -25.89 -2.84
CA PHE A 111 -20.34 -25.09 -3.08
C PHE A 111 -19.15 -25.96 -3.47
N GLY A 112 -18.58 -25.72 -4.65
CA GLY A 112 -17.39 -26.38 -5.16
C GLY A 112 -16.30 -25.40 -5.60
N HIS A 113 -15.29 -25.95 -6.25
CA HIS A 113 -14.16 -25.19 -6.79
C HIS A 113 -14.57 -24.20 -7.88
N GLU A 114 -15.58 -24.53 -8.69
CA GLU A 114 -16.02 -23.69 -9.80
C GLU A 114 -16.64 -22.37 -9.32
N GLU A 115 -17.42 -22.39 -8.24
CA GLU A 115 -18.00 -21.19 -7.65
C GLU A 115 -16.92 -20.30 -7.01
N ALA A 116 -15.92 -20.91 -6.38
CA ALA A 116 -14.78 -20.16 -5.85
C ALA A 116 -14.00 -19.46 -6.98
N ASP A 117 -13.68 -20.18 -8.06
CA ASP A 117 -13.00 -19.62 -9.24
C ASP A 117 -13.81 -18.48 -9.87
N TYR A 118 -15.14 -18.62 -9.94
CA TYR A 118 -16.01 -17.55 -10.41
C TYR A 118 -15.94 -16.29 -9.53
N CYS A 119 -15.95 -16.44 -8.21
CA CYS A 119 -15.83 -15.31 -7.29
C CYS A 119 -14.48 -14.60 -7.40
N TYR A 120 -13.39 -15.34 -7.60
CA TYR A 120 -12.07 -14.74 -7.84
C TYR A 120 -11.98 -14.00 -9.18
N LYS A 121 -12.67 -14.46 -10.23
CA LYS A 121 -12.76 -13.70 -11.50
C LYS A 121 -13.48 -12.36 -11.32
N ILE A 122 -14.56 -12.34 -10.53
CA ILE A 122 -15.24 -11.08 -10.18
C ILE A 122 -14.28 -10.17 -9.40
N ALA A 123 -13.55 -10.72 -8.42
CA ALA A 123 -12.58 -9.96 -7.63
C ALA A 123 -11.50 -9.31 -8.51
N ASP A 124 -10.96 -10.04 -9.48
CA ASP A 124 -9.97 -9.53 -10.43
C ASP A 124 -10.53 -8.39 -11.28
N GLN A 125 -11.78 -8.50 -11.72
CA GLN A 125 -12.46 -7.42 -12.44
C GLN A 125 -12.65 -6.18 -11.56
N MET A 126 -13.06 -6.34 -10.30
CA MET A 126 -13.20 -5.21 -9.37
C MET A 126 -11.88 -4.50 -9.10
N ILE A 127 -10.78 -5.25 -9.00
CA ILE A 127 -9.43 -4.69 -8.84
C ILE A 127 -9.03 -3.89 -10.09
N HIS A 128 -9.32 -4.40 -11.28
CA HIS A 128 -9.04 -3.71 -12.54
C HIS A 128 -9.78 -2.38 -12.62
N GLU A 129 -11.11 -2.37 -12.43
CA GLU A 129 -11.94 -1.16 -12.48
C GLU A 129 -11.46 -0.12 -11.45
N ARG A 130 -11.13 -0.57 -10.23
CA ARG A 130 -10.61 0.31 -9.19
C ARG A 130 -9.29 0.97 -9.58
N ASN A 131 -8.40 0.23 -10.24
CA ASN A 131 -7.10 0.76 -10.64
C ASN A 131 -7.23 1.72 -11.83
N ASP A 132 -8.22 1.52 -12.70
CA ASP A 132 -8.49 2.39 -13.85
C ASP A 132 -9.05 3.76 -13.43
N ASP A 133 -9.80 3.80 -12.32
CA ASP A 133 -10.39 5.02 -11.75
C ASP A 133 -9.40 5.89 -10.92
N LEU A 134 -8.20 5.40 -10.61
CA LEU A 134 -7.23 6.16 -9.83
C LEU A 134 -6.39 7.05 -10.76
N PRO A 135 -6.51 8.39 -10.68
CA PRO A 135 -5.62 9.27 -11.42
C PRO A 135 -4.18 9.04 -10.94
N LEU A 136 -3.29 8.74 -11.88
CA LEU A 136 -1.84 8.66 -11.66
C LEU A 136 -1.27 9.99 -11.14
#